data_AF-Q92AQ4-F1
#
_entry.id   AF-Q92AQ4-F1
#
_cell.length_a   1.000
_cell.length_b   1.000
_cell.length_c   1.000
_cell.angle_alpha   90.00
_cell.angle_beta   90.00
_cell.angle_gamma   90.00
#
_symmetry.space_group_name_H-M   'P 1'
#
loop_
_entity.id
_entity.type
_entity.pdbx_description
1 polymer ?
#
loop_
_entity_poly.entity_id
_entity_poly.type
_entity_poly.pdbx_seq_one_letter_code
_entity_poly.pdbx_strand_id
1 'polypeptide(L)'
;MNFETVIGLEVHVELKTNSKIFSSAPAHFGAEPNTNTTVVDLGMPGVLPVLNKRAVEYGMKAAMAINCEIAEHTKFDRKNYFYPDNPKAYQISQFDKPIGEHGWIEIEVGGKKKKIGITRLHLEEDAGKNTHTSHGYSLVDINRQGTPLIEIVSEPDIRSAEEAYAYLEKLKSIIQYTGVSDVKMEEGSMRCDANISIRPIGQEEFGVKTELKNLNSFNNVRKGIEYEEKRQAEVLKSGGIIEQETRRFEEATGKTSLMRIKEGSDDYRYFPEPDLVDLFIDDAWKERIRAEIPELPDKRQIRYINDLGLPAYDAMVLTLTKEMSDFFEATLAAGADAKQASNWLMGEVSAYLNAEQKELHDTGLTPENLAGMIKLIEAGTISSKIAKKVFRELAQNGGDAEQVVKDKGLVQISDEGALRTIIGEILDNNEQSIIDYKNGKDRAVGFLVGQVMKATKGQANPPMVNKILLEEMNKR
;
A
#
# COMPACT_ATOMS: atom_id res chain seq x y z
N MET A 1 18.02 -29.49 -16.81
CA MET A 1 16.92 -28.80 -17.50
C MET A 1 16.68 -27.48 -16.78
N ASN A 2 16.68 -26.37 -17.52
CA ASN A 2 16.30 -25.06 -17.00
C ASN A 2 14.86 -24.79 -17.43
N PHE A 3 14.08 -24.17 -16.55
CA PHE A 3 12.67 -23.87 -16.78
C PHE A 3 12.46 -22.36 -16.80
N GLU A 4 11.48 -21.91 -17.58
CA GLU A 4 10.86 -20.60 -17.47
C GLU A 4 9.60 -20.75 -16.62
N THR A 5 9.43 -19.84 -15.66
CA THR A 5 8.26 -19.76 -14.79
C THR A 5 7.26 -18.79 -15.39
N VAL A 6 6.00 -19.21 -15.50
CA VAL A 6 4.89 -18.43 -16.04
C VAL A 6 3.83 -18.30 -14.95
N ILE A 7 3.51 -17.06 -14.61
CA ILE A 7 2.57 -16.74 -13.53
C ILE A 7 1.47 -15.82 -14.09
N GLY A 8 0.24 -16.09 -13.69
CA GLY A 8 -0.90 -15.18 -13.82
C GLY A 8 -1.56 -15.00 -12.46
N LEU A 9 -2.05 -13.80 -12.17
CA LEU A 9 -2.67 -13.49 -10.89
C LEU A 9 -4.14 -13.13 -11.09
N GLU A 10 -4.99 -13.67 -10.22
CA GLU A 10 -6.41 -13.35 -10.12
C GLU A 10 -6.58 -12.56 -8.82
N VAL A 11 -7.02 -11.31 -8.92
CA VAL A 11 -7.09 -10.38 -7.79
C VAL A 11 -8.52 -9.92 -7.62
N HIS A 12 -9.08 -10.12 -6.44
CA HIS A 12 -10.39 -9.59 -6.06
C HIS A 12 -10.22 -8.37 -5.18
N VAL A 13 -10.99 -7.32 -5.44
CA VAL A 13 -11.02 -6.10 -4.64
C VAL A 13 -12.45 -5.75 -4.24
N GLU A 14 -12.70 -5.62 -2.94
CA GLU A 14 -13.98 -5.15 -2.42
C GLU A 14 -14.10 -3.64 -2.62
N LEU A 15 -15.20 -3.20 -3.24
CA LEU A 15 -15.45 -1.79 -3.47
C LEU A 15 -16.13 -1.17 -2.24
N LYS A 16 -15.56 -0.07 -1.72
CA LYS A 16 -16.08 0.66 -0.54
C LYS A 16 -17.28 1.56 -0.86
N THR A 17 -18.32 0.96 -1.43
CA THR A 17 -19.61 1.63 -1.65
C THR A 17 -20.46 1.61 -0.37
N ASN A 18 -21.50 2.44 -0.32
CA ASN A 18 -22.39 2.47 0.85
C ASN A 18 -23.33 1.25 0.93
N SER A 19 -23.80 0.75 -0.22
CA SER A 19 -24.75 -0.36 -0.32
C SER A 19 -24.20 -1.49 -1.19
N LYS A 20 -24.76 -2.68 -1.03
CA LYS A 20 -24.41 -3.88 -1.81
C LYS A 20 -24.62 -3.68 -3.33
N ILE A 21 -24.07 -4.58 -4.14
CA ILE A 21 -24.05 -4.43 -5.60
C ILE A 21 -25.43 -4.64 -6.24
N PHE A 22 -26.25 -5.53 -5.67
CA PHE A 22 -27.57 -5.90 -6.20
C PHE A 22 -28.71 -5.70 -5.19
N SER A 23 -28.41 -5.10 -4.03
CA SER A 23 -29.27 -5.04 -2.85
C SER A 23 -29.06 -3.71 -2.12
N SER A 24 -30.09 -3.26 -1.42
CA SER A 24 -30.04 -2.00 -0.66
C SER A 24 -29.37 -2.13 0.72
N ALA A 25 -28.97 -3.34 1.13
CA ALA A 25 -28.27 -3.52 2.41
C ALA A 25 -26.93 -2.77 2.41
N PRO A 26 -26.45 -2.29 3.57
CA PRO A 26 -25.11 -1.74 3.72
C PRO A 26 -24.00 -2.70 3.27
N ALA A 27 -22.91 -2.18 2.70
CA ALA A 27 -21.74 -2.97 2.29
C ALA A 27 -20.59 -2.96 3.33
N HIS A 28 -20.80 -2.44 4.54
CA HIS A 28 -19.76 -2.36 5.57
C HIS A 28 -19.59 -3.68 6.34
N PHE A 29 -18.39 -3.90 6.88
CA PHE A 29 -18.08 -5.05 7.73
C PHE A 29 -18.43 -4.79 9.21
N GLY A 30 -18.28 -5.82 10.06
CA GLY A 30 -18.35 -5.70 11.53
C GLY A 30 -19.73 -5.85 12.17
N ALA A 31 -20.79 -6.10 11.37
CA ALA A 31 -22.12 -6.36 11.90
C ALA A 31 -22.22 -7.72 12.63
N GLU A 32 -23.17 -7.85 13.55
CA GLU A 32 -23.50 -9.16 14.14
C GLU A 32 -23.94 -10.15 13.04
N PRO A 33 -23.65 -11.46 13.16
CA PRO A 33 -23.95 -12.43 12.12
C PRO A 33 -25.38 -12.35 11.59
N ASN A 34 -25.53 -12.31 10.26
CA ASN A 34 -26.81 -12.22 9.54
C ASN A 34 -27.71 -11.01 9.86
N THR A 35 -27.18 -9.92 10.45
CA THR A 35 -27.95 -8.67 10.70
C THR A 35 -27.84 -7.64 9.58
N ASN A 36 -26.87 -7.78 8.69
CA ASN A 36 -26.64 -6.91 7.54
C ASN A 36 -27.12 -7.57 6.24
N THR A 37 -28.42 -7.89 6.20
CA THR A 37 -29.03 -8.64 5.09
C THR A 37 -30.41 -8.09 4.71
N THR A 38 -30.85 -8.44 3.51
CA THR A 38 -32.20 -8.25 2.98
C THR A 38 -32.70 -9.57 2.38
N VAL A 39 -33.96 -9.61 1.95
CA VAL A 39 -34.52 -10.77 1.22
C VAL A 39 -33.76 -11.11 -0.06
N VAL A 40 -33.11 -10.12 -0.71
CA VAL A 40 -32.28 -10.32 -1.90
C VAL A 40 -30.99 -11.06 -1.54
N ASP A 41 -30.33 -10.63 -0.47
CA ASP A 41 -29.09 -11.25 0.00
C ASP A 41 -29.32 -12.68 0.48
N LEU A 42 -30.50 -12.94 1.06
CA LEU A 42 -30.93 -14.27 1.50
C LEU A 42 -31.36 -15.19 0.34
N GLY A 43 -31.43 -14.69 -0.90
CA GLY A 43 -31.86 -15.48 -2.07
C GLY A 43 -33.31 -15.97 -1.97
N MET A 44 -34.20 -15.20 -1.35
CA MET A 44 -35.59 -15.62 -1.12
C MET A 44 -36.37 -15.77 -2.44
N PRO A 45 -37.40 -16.64 -2.49
CA PRO A 45 -38.22 -16.79 -3.70
C PRO A 45 -38.86 -15.47 -4.15
N GLY A 46 -38.69 -15.13 -5.42
CA GLY A 46 -39.32 -13.95 -6.06
C GLY A 46 -38.54 -12.64 -5.95
N VAL A 47 -37.34 -12.64 -5.37
CA VAL A 47 -36.47 -11.45 -5.33
C VAL A 47 -35.76 -11.21 -6.66
N LEU A 48 -35.36 -9.97 -6.93
CA LEU A 48 -34.64 -9.56 -8.14
C LEU A 48 -33.43 -8.68 -7.77
N PRO A 49 -32.32 -8.75 -8.52
CA PRO A 49 -31.17 -7.87 -8.35
C PRO A 49 -31.45 -6.45 -8.84
N VAL A 50 -30.92 -5.45 -8.13
CA VAL A 50 -30.92 -4.04 -8.57
C VAL A 50 -29.50 -3.50 -8.54
N LEU A 51 -28.91 -3.28 -9.72
CA LEU A 51 -27.52 -2.89 -9.86
C LEU A 51 -27.21 -1.52 -9.22
N ASN A 52 -26.15 -1.50 -8.42
CA ASN A 52 -25.62 -0.32 -7.78
C ASN A 52 -24.82 0.54 -8.78
N LYS A 53 -25.37 1.72 -9.10
CA LYS A 53 -24.74 2.70 -10.01
C LYS A 53 -23.31 3.04 -9.59
N ARG A 54 -23.05 3.23 -8.29
CA ARG A 54 -21.72 3.61 -7.79
C ARG A 54 -20.71 2.48 -7.96
N ALA A 55 -21.14 1.21 -7.83
CA ALA A 55 -20.27 0.07 -8.09
C ALA A 55 -19.81 0.04 -9.57
N VAL A 56 -20.70 0.36 -10.51
CA VAL A 56 -20.35 0.48 -11.94
C VAL A 56 -19.33 1.62 -12.16
N GLU A 57 -19.61 2.80 -11.60
CA GLU A 57 -18.70 3.94 -11.70
C GLU A 57 -17.31 3.63 -11.11
N TYR A 58 -17.25 2.93 -9.98
CA TYR A 58 -16.00 2.48 -9.36
C TYR A 58 -15.28 1.43 -10.21
N GLY A 59 -16.00 0.48 -10.80
CA GLY A 59 -15.44 -0.51 -11.74
C GLY A 59 -14.81 0.17 -12.97
N MET A 60 -15.51 1.13 -13.58
CA MET A 60 -14.97 1.95 -14.67
C MET A 60 -13.72 2.73 -14.23
N LYS A 61 -13.77 3.37 -13.07
CA LYS A 61 -12.66 4.16 -12.53
C LYS A 61 -11.41 3.31 -12.31
N ALA A 62 -11.57 2.13 -11.72
CA ALA A 62 -10.51 1.16 -11.53
C ALA A 62 -9.94 0.67 -12.87
N ALA A 63 -10.80 0.28 -13.81
CA ALA A 63 -10.40 -0.19 -15.14
C ALA A 63 -9.60 0.87 -15.91
N MET A 64 -10.06 2.12 -15.92
CA MET A 64 -9.33 3.23 -16.55
C MET A 64 -7.97 3.47 -15.88
N ALA A 65 -7.88 3.35 -14.56
CA ALA A 65 -6.64 3.58 -13.82
C ALA A 65 -5.57 2.51 -14.08
N ILE A 66 -5.98 1.29 -14.43
CA ILE A 66 -5.10 0.19 -14.87
C ILE A 66 -4.98 0.10 -16.40
N ASN A 67 -5.31 1.19 -17.10
CA ASN A 67 -5.19 1.36 -18.54
C ASN A 67 -6.04 0.42 -19.41
N CYS A 68 -7.14 -0.14 -18.88
CA CYS A 68 -8.07 -0.94 -19.68
C CYS A 68 -8.86 -0.10 -20.67
N GLU A 69 -9.25 -0.74 -21.77
CA GLU A 69 -10.30 -0.29 -22.67
C GLU A 69 -11.66 -0.52 -22.00
N ILE A 70 -12.50 0.51 -21.96
CA ILE A 70 -13.81 0.45 -21.29
C ILE A 70 -14.88 0.05 -22.29
N ALA A 71 -15.65 -0.98 -21.94
CA ALA A 71 -16.75 -1.47 -22.77
C ALA A 71 -17.80 -0.37 -23.02
N GLU A 72 -18.28 -0.26 -24.25
CA GLU A 72 -19.45 0.55 -24.59
C GLU A 72 -20.75 -0.21 -24.28
N HIS A 73 -20.75 -1.52 -24.51
CA HIS A 73 -21.84 -2.43 -24.19
C HIS A 73 -21.34 -3.51 -23.24
N THR A 74 -21.89 -3.55 -22.03
CA THR A 74 -21.53 -4.56 -21.02
C THR A 74 -22.80 -5.17 -20.42
N LYS A 75 -22.69 -6.37 -19.86
CA LYS A 75 -23.82 -7.10 -19.25
C LYS A 75 -23.34 -7.92 -18.07
N PHE A 76 -24.31 -8.45 -17.31
CA PHE A 76 -24.07 -9.39 -16.24
C PHE A 76 -24.46 -10.81 -16.67
N ASP A 77 -23.86 -11.79 -16.01
CA ASP A 77 -24.02 -13.21 -16.26
C ASP A 77 -24.15 -13.96 -14.93
N ARG A 78 -24.83 -15.10 -14.95
CA ARG A 78 -24.90 -16.01 -13.81
C ARG A 78 -23.78 -17.04 -13.88
N LYS A 79 -22.90 -17.03 -12.89
CA LYS A 79 -21.93 -18.11 -12.60
C LYS A 79 -22.58 -19.11 -11.65
N ASN A 80 -23.07 -20.24 -12.18
CA ASN A 80 -23.89 -21.19 -11.42
C ASN A 80 -23.02 -22.18 -10.62
N TYR A 81 -23.12 -22.16 -9.29
CA TYR A 81 -22.49 -23.15 -8.41
C TYR A 81 -23.19 -23.22 -7.05
N PHE A 82 -23.20 -24.42 -6.47
CA PHE A 82 -23.80 -24.66 -5.16
C PHE A 82 -22.73 -24.59 -4.07
N TYR A 83 -22.87 -23.63 -3.17
CA TYR A 83 -22.08 -23.58 -1.94
C TYR A 83 -22.88 -22.85 -0.84
N PRO A 84 -22.74 -23.19 0.45
CA PRO A 84 -23.61 -22.65 1.50
C PRO A 84 -23.55 -21.13 1.67
N ASP A 85 -22.44 -20.48 1.30
CA ASP A 85 -22.31 -19.02 1.34
C ASP A 85 -22.83 -18.30 0.09
N ASN A 86 -23.31 -19.04 -0.91
CA ASN A 86 -23.89 -18.52 -2.15
C ASN A 86 -25.40 -18.87 -2.22
N PRO A 87 -26.26 -18.11 -1.54
CA PRO A 87 -27.66 -18.48 -1.30
C PRO A 87 -28.52 -18.60 -2.56
N LYS A 88 -28.14 -17.91 -3.66
CA LYS A 88 -28.86 -17.97 -4.93
C LYS A 88 -28.51 -19.21 -5.78
N ALA A 89 -27.49 -19.97 -5.38
CA ALA A 89 -26.84 -21.03 -6.17
C ALA A 89 -26.27 -20.55 -7.53
N TYR A 90 -26.15 -19.24 -7.69
CA TYR A 90 -25.40 -18.57 -8.74
C TYR A 90 -24.89 -17.23 -8.20
N GLN A 91 -23.68 -16.87 -8.60
CA GLN A 91 -23.09 -15.55 -8.37
C GLN A 91 -23.34 -14.71 -9.62
N ILE A 92 -23.88 -13.51 -9.47
CA ILE A 92 -23.95 -12.54 -10.55
C ILE A 92 -22.55 -11.96 -10.76
N SER A 93 -21.99 -12.15 -11.95
CA SER A 93 -20.65 -11.72 -12.38
C SER A 93 -20.73 -11.22 -13.83
N GLN A 94 -19.62 -11.11 -14.56
CA GLN A 94 -19.61 -10.84 -16.00
C GLN A 94 -18.70 -11.84 -16.69
N PHE A 95 -19.14 -12.41 -17.81
CA PHE A 95 -18.38 -13.45 -18.52
C PHE A 95 -17.71 -12.91 -19.79
N ASP A 96 -18.44 -12.72 -20.88
CA ASP A 96 -17.91 -12.36 -22.21
C ASP A 96 -17.85 -10.84 -22.46
N LYS A 97 -18.50 -10.02 -21.63
CA LYS A 97 -18.49 -8.56 -21.77
C LYS A 97 -18.13 -7.88 -20.45
N PRO A 98 -16.90 -8.06 -19.93
CA PRO A 98 -16.45 -7.38 -18.72
C PRO A 98 -16.44 -5.85 -18.91
N ILE A 99 -16.39 -5.10 -17.80
CA ILE A 99 -16.42 -3.63 -17.85
C ILE A 99 -15.12 -3.02 -18.43
N GLY A 100 -13.99 -3.71 -18.27
CA GLY A 100 -12.71 -3.31 -18.84
C GLY A 100 -11.88 -4.49 -19.34
N GLU A 101 -11.17 -4.30 -20.45
CA GLU A 101 -10.30 -5.31 -21.08
C GLU A 101 -8.96 -4.71 -21.49
N HIS A 102 -7.97 -5.56 -21.76
CA HIS A 102 -6.70 -5.19 -22.42
C HIS A 102 -5.92 -4.07 -21.72
N GLY A 103 -5.90 -4.09 -20.39
CA GLY A 103 -5.13 -3.15 -19.59
C GLY A 103 -3.65 -3.52 -19.48
N TRP A 104 -2.90 -2.71 -18.73
CA TRP A 104 -1.51 -3.01 -18.40
C TRP A 104 -1.03 -2.18 -17.21
N ILE A 105 -0.06 -2.73 -16.48
CA ILE A 105 0.66 -2.06 -15.40
C ILE A 105 2.16 -2.20 -15.64
N GLU A 106 2.93 -1.11 -15.52
CA GLU A 106 4.40 -1.14 -15.56
C GLU A 106 4.97 -1.37 -14.16
N ILE A 107 5.73 -2.44 -14.01
CA ILE A 107 6.46 -2.78 -12.78
C ILE A 107 7.96 -2.57 -12.99
N GLU A 108 8.71 -2.45 -11.90
CA GLU A 108 10.17 -2.37 -11.92
C GLU A 108 10.77 -3.43 -10.99
N VAL A 109 11.64 -4.28 -11.53
CA VAL A 109 12.36 -5.31 -10.78
C VAL A 109 13.82 -5.30 -11.21
N GLY A 110 14.74 -5.17 -10.25
CA GLY A 110 16.18 -5.15 -10.52
C GLY A 110 16.62 -4.03 -11.48
N GLY A 111 15.97 -2.86 -11.42
CA GLY A 111 16.25 -1.72 -12.29
C GLY A 111 15.74 -1.86 -13.73
N LYS A 112 14.94 -2.91 -14.02
CA LYS A 112 14.31 -3.11 -15.33
C LYS A 112 12.81 -2.93 -15.22
N LYS A 113 12.28 -2.09 -16.10
CA LYS A 113 10.84 -1.88 -16.27
C LYS A 113 10.24 -2.94 -17.17
N LYS A 114 9.05 -3.41 -16.82
CA LYS A 114 8.30 -4.41 -17.59
C LYS A 114 6.81 -4.09 -17.50
N LYS A 115 6.12 -4.14 -18.64
CA LYS A 115 4.66 -4.07 -18.67
C LYS A 115 4.08 -5.47 -18.48
N ILE A 116 3.17 -5.59 -17.53
CA ILE A 116 2.35 -6.78 -17.29
C ILE A 116 0.96 -6.47 -17.84
N GLY A 117 0.50 -7.26 -18.81
CA GLY A 117 -0.84 -7.13 -19.36
C GLY A 117 -1.91 -7.48 -18.34
N ILE A 118 -3.09 -6.90 -18.51
CA ILE A 118 -4.30 -7.23 -17.76
C ILE A 118 -5.35 -7.64 -18.78
N THR A 119 -5.77 -8.90 -18.71
CA THR A 119 -6.77 -9.46 -19.62
C THR A 119 -8.09 -8.75 -19.43
N ARG A 120 -8.55 -8.60 -18.17
CA ARG A 120 -9.88 -8.09 -17.84
C ARG A 120 -9.97 -7.52 -16.43
N LEU A 121 -10.95 -6.63 -16.26
CA LEU A 121 -11.55 -6.24 -14.99
C LEU A 121 -13.07 -6.36 -15.14
N HIS A 122 -13.71 -7.08 -14.23
CA HIS A 122 -15.16 -7.20 -14.22
C HIS A 122 -15.77 -7.06 -12.83
N LEU A 123 -17.06 -6.75 -12.79
CA LEU A 123 -17.86 -6.62 -11.57
C LEU A 123 -18.52 -7.94 -11.21
N GLU A 124 -18.56 -8.24 -9.91
CA GLU A 124 -19.33 -9.34 -9.38
C GLU A 124 -19.80 -9.07 -7.94
N GLU A 125 -20.67 -9.93 -7.43
CA GLU A 125 -21.00 -9.94 -6.01
C GLU A 125 -20.09 -10.89 -5.24
N ASP A 126 -19.68 -10.50 -4.04
CA ASP A 126 -18.96 -11.41 -3.15
C ASP A 126 -19.90 -12.44 -2.49
N ALA A 127 -19.30 -13.56 -2.08
CA ALA A 127 -19.97 -14.61 -1.32
C ALA A 127 -20.09 -14.26 0.17
N GLY A 128 -20.99 -14.94 0.89
CA GLY A 128 -21.01 -14.95 2.35
C GLY A 128 -19.74 -15.56 2.97
N LYS A 129 -19.81 -15.87 4.27
CA LYS A 129 -18.71 -16.46 5.02
C LYS A 129 -19.13 -17.79 5.65
N ASN A 130 -18.32 -18.82 5.41
CA ASN A 130 -18.41 -20.10 6.10
C ASN A 130 -17.39 -20.17 7.26
N THR A 131 -17.85 -20.58 8.44
CA THR A 131 -16.98 -20.84 9.61
C THR A 131 -17.13 -22.30 10.04
N HIS A 132 -16.08 -23.09 9.84
CA HIS A 132 -16.06 -24.50 10.26
C HIS A 132 -15.89 -24.61 11.78
N THR A 133 -16.72 -25.43 12.43
CA THR A 133 -16.66 -25.64 13.88
C THR A 133 -15.98 -26.97 14.23
N SER A 134 -15.46 -27.07 15.45
CA SER A 134 -14.92 -28.31 16.00
C SER A 134 -15.97 -29.42 16.21
N HIS A 135 -17.25 -29.10 16.07
CA HIS A 135 -18.38 -30.02 16.26
C HIS A 135 -18.81 -30.73 14.97
N GLY A 136 -18.06 -30.58 13.87
CA GLY A 136 -18.33 -31.27 12.60
C GLY A 136 -19.40 -30.63 11.72
N TYR A 137 -19.85 -29.41 12.04
CA TYR A 137 -20.72 -28.61 11.17
C TYR A 137 -20.10 -27.23 10.89
N SER A 138 -20.64 -26.54 9.88
CA SER A 138 -20.23 -25.19 9.50
C SER A 138 -21.36 -24.19 9.77
N LEU A 139 -20.99 -22.97 10.16
CA LEU A 139 -21.90 -21.85 10.35
C LEU A 139 -21.79 -20.91 9.14
N VAL A 140 -22.93 -20.43 8.65
CA VAL A 140 -23.02 -19.53 7.50
C VAL A 140 -23.42 -18.13 7.97
N ASP A 141 -22.64 -17.13 7.58
CA ASP A 141 -22.94 -15.70 7.77
C ASP A 141 -23.04 -15.01 6.40
N ILE A 142 -24.23 -14.49 6.11
CA ILE A 142 -24.61 -13.87 4.83
C ILE A 142 -24.42 -12.35 4.85
N ASN A 143 -23.86 -11.77 5.94
CA ASN A 143 -23.58 -10.34 6.02
C ASN A 143 -22.77 -9.81 4.83
N ARG A 144 -21.77 -10.57 4.37
CA ARG A 144 -20.88 -10.20 3.24
C ARG A 144 -21.45 -10.54 1.86
N GLN A 145 -22.44 -11.42 1.78
CA GLN A 145 -23.05 -11.77 0.49
C GLN A 145 -23.58 -10.51 -0.19
N GLY A 146 -23.24 -10.32 -1.46
CA GLY A 146 -23.71 -9.17 -2.22
C GLY A 146 -22.82 -7.93 -2.11
N THR A 147 -21.74 -7.95 -1.33
CA THR A 147 -20.77 -6.83 -1.32
C THR A 147 -20.18 -6.68 -2.73
N PRO A 148 -20.05 -5.45 -3.28
CA PRO A 148 -19.53 -5.28 -4.62
C PRO A 148 -18.05 -5.63 -4.70
N LEU A 149 -17.70 -6.41 -5.71
CA LEU A 149 -16.36 -6.91 -5.94
C LEU A 149 -15.96 -6.58 -7.38
N ILE A 150 -14.68 -6.26 -7.59
CA ILE A 150 -14.06 -6.33 -8.91
C ILE A 150 -13.05 -7.47 -8.94
N GLU A 151 -13.07 -8.26 -10.01
CA GLU A 151 -12.05 -9.27 -10.29
C GLU A 151 -11.15 -8.77 -11.43
N ILE A 152 -9.85 -8.72 -11.15
CA ILE A 152 -8.79 -8.25 -12.04
C ILE A 152 -7.91 -9.47 -12.36
N VAL A 153 -7.85 -9.83 -13.64
CA VAL A 153 -7.07 -11.00 -14.10
C VAL A 153 -5.91 -10.52 -14.95
N SER A 154 -4.69 -10.83 -14.52
CA SER A 154 -3.49 -10.51 -15.30
C SER A 154 -3.33 -11.44 -16.49
N GLU A 155 -2.67 -10.96 -17.54
CA GLU A 155 -2.05 -11.86 -18.52
C GLU A 155 -0.99 -12.73 -17.82
N PRO A 156 -0.66 -13.92 -18.37
CA PRO A 156 0.38 -14.77 -17.84
C PRO A 156 1.77 -14.24 -18.22
N ASP A 157 2.05 -12.96 -17.93
CA ASP A 157 3.27 -12.23 -18.29
C ASP A 157 4.32 -12.24 -17.17
N ILE A 158 3.92 -12.58 -15.94
CA ILE A 158 4.80 -12.58 -14.77
C ILE A 158 5.76 -13.77 -14.85
N ARG A 159 7.06 -13.53 -14.59
CA ARG A 159 8.14 -14.53 -14.77
C ARG A 159 8.92 -14.87 -13.51
N SER A 160 8.61 -14.23 -12.39
CA SER A 160 9.22 -14.55 -11.10
C SER A 160 8.31 -14.16 -9.93
N ALA A 161 8.61 -14.70 -8.75
CA ALA A 161 7.91 -14.33 -7.52
C ALA A 161 8.11 -12.85 -7.13
N GLU A 162 9.26 -12.26 -7.47
CA GLU A 162 9.53 -10.82 -7.26
C GLU A 162 8.71 -9.95 -8.22
N GLU A 163 8.55 -10.36 -9.49
CA GLU A 163 7.62 -9.68 -10.40
C GLU A 163 6.16 -9.78 -9.92
N ALA A 164 5.75 -10.92 -9.36
CA ALA A 164 4.41 -11.08 -8.79
C ALA A 164 4.18 -10.14 -7.60
N TYR A 165 5.17 -10.01 -6.71
CA TYR A 165 5.13 -9.06 -5.60
C TYR A 165 5.04 -7.61 -6.11
N ALA A 166 5.90 -7.23 -7.05
CA ALA A 166 5.92 -5.87 -7.62
C ALA A 166 4.62 -5.53 -8.35
N TYR A 167 4.02 -6.49 -9.05
CA TYR A 167 2.70 -6.33 -9.68
C TYR A 167 1.62 -6.04 -8.64
N LEU A 168 1.55 -6.83 -7.57
CA LEU A 168 0.53 -6.65 -6.53
C LEU A 168 0.71 -5.32 -5.78
N GLU A 169 1.95 -4.92 -5.48
CA GLU A 169 2.25 -3.64 -4.84
C GLU A 169 1.82 -2.46 -5.72
N LYS A 170 2.15 -2.51 -7.02
CA LYS A 170 1.75 -1.48 -7.97
C LYS A 170 0.24 -1.44 -8.17
N LEU A 171 -0.42 -2.59 -8.34
CA LEU A 171 -1.87 -2.69 -8.49
C LEU A 171 -2.58 -2.11 -7.26
N LYS A 172 -2.14 -2.51 -6.05
CA LYS A 172 -2.67 -1.96 -4.80
C LYS A 172 -2.56 -0.44 -4.78
N SER A 173 -1.38 0.11 -5.07
CA SER A 173 -1.16 1.56 -5.08
C SER A 173 -2.09 2.28 -6.07
N ILE A 174 -2.21 1.77 -7.31
CA ILE A 174 -3.11 2.35 -8.33
C ILE A 174 -4.56 2.35 -7.85
N ILE A 175 -5.07 1.20 -7.41
CA ILE A 175 -6.47 1.06 -6.98
C ILE A 175 -6.75 1.92 -5.74
N GLN A 176 -5.83 1.97 -4.78
CA GLN A 176 -5.93 2.84 -3.62
C GLN A 176 -6.07 4.31 -4.01
N TYR A 177 -5.27 4.76 -4.99
CA TYR A 177 -5.33 6.13 -5.50
C TYR A 177 -6.65 6.48 -6.14
N THR A 178 -7.35 5.54 -6.76
CA THR A 178 -8.69 5.80 -7.31
C THR A 178 -9.73 6.11 -6.22
N GLY A 179 -9.47 5.67 -4.98
CA GLY A 179 -10.38 5.81 -3.84
C GLY A 179 -11.56 4.85 -3.85
N VAL A 180 -11.56 3.82 -4.69
CA VAL A 180 -12.69 2.87 -4.83
C VAL A 180 -12.67 1.72 -3.82
N SER A 181 -11.53 1.49 -3.16
CA SER A 181 -11.32 0.45 -2.14
C SER A 181 -10.21 0.87 -1.18
N ASP A 182 -10.16 0.24 -0.01
CA ASP A 182 -9.05 0.37 0.95
C ASP A 182 -7.90 -0.60 0.65
N VAL A 183 -8.13 -1.62 -0.19
CA VAL A 183 -7.13 -2.58 -0.70
C VAL A 183 -6.19 -3.18 0.36
N LYS A 184 -6.76 -3.61 1.48
CA LYS A 184 -6.05 -4.24 2.59
C LYS A 184 -6.27 -5.75 2.57
N MET A 185 -5.19 -6.53 2.54
CA MET A 185 -5.30 -7.99 2.51
C MET A 185 -5.67 -8.56 3.88
N GLU A 186 -5.17 -7.92 4.94
CA GLU A 186 -5.44 -8.26 6.34
C GLU A 186 -6.91 -8.10 6.74
N GLU A 187 -7.61 -7.15 6.11
CA GLU A 187 -9.06 -6.94 6.27
C GLU A 187 -9.88 -7.72 5.21
N GLY A 188 -9.22 -8.32 4.22
CA GLY A 188 -9.85 -9.10 3.15
C GLY A 188 -10.43 -8.29 1.99
N SER A 189 -10.27 -6.96 2.00
CA SER A 189 -10.72 -6.06 0.93
C SER A 189 -9.86 -6.12 -0.34
N MET A 190 -8.71 -6.79 -0.27
CA MET A 190 -7.95 -7.27 -1.43
C MET A 190 -7.57 -8.74 -1.23
N ARG A 191 -7.79 -9.57 -2.24
CA ARG A 191 -7.45 -11.01 -2.22
C ARG A 191 -6.72 -11.36 -3.50
N CYS A 192 -5.86 -12.38 -3.46
CA CYS A 192 -5.15 -12.83 -4.63
C CYS A 192 -5.01 -14.36 -4.62
N ASP A 193 -5.42 -14.98 -5.72
CA ASP A 193 -5.07 -16.35 -6.07
C ASP A 193 -3.99 -16.30 -7.17
N ALA A 194 -2.98 -17.17 -7.05
CA ALA A 194 -1.86 -17.19 -7.97
C ALA A 194 -1.90 -18.45 -8.83
N ASN A 195 -1.76 -18.28 -10.13
CA ASN A 195 -1.67 -19.38 -11.08
C ASN A 195 -0.24 -19.49 -11.59
N ILE A 196 0.39 -20.64 -11.40
CA ILE A 196 1.78 -20.87 -11.76
C ILE A 196 1.93 -22.14 -12.60
N SER A 197 2.76 -22.03 -13.62
CA SER A 197 3.27 -23.17 -14.37
C SER A 197 4.72 -22.94 -14.75
N ILE A 198 5.50 -24.01 -14.89
CA ILE A 198 6.85 -23.94 -15.44
C ILE A 198 6.93 -24.73 -16.75
N ARG A 199 7.73 -24.23 -17.69
CA ARG A 199 8.00 -24.89 -18.97
C ARG A 199 9.50 -24.92 -19.28
N PRO A 200 10.02 -25.95 -19.97
CA PRO A 200 11.40 -25.94 -20.44
C PRO A 200 11.71 -24.68 -21.27
N ILE A 201 12.88 -24.07 -21.07
CA ILE A 201 13.29 -22.89 -21.85
C ILE A 201 13.31 -23.24 -23.35
N GLY A 202 12.65 -22.42 -24.15
CA GLY A 202 12.53 -22.59 -25.61
C GLY A 202 11.27 -23.34 -26.05
N GLN A 203 10.48 -23.90 -25.13
CA GLN A 203 9.17 -24.47 -25.44
C GLN A 203 8.11 -23.35 -25.50
N GLU A 204 7.34 -23.30 -26.60
CA GLU A 204 6.27 -22.32 -26.76
C GLU A 204 5.01 -22.66 -25.96
N GLU A 205 4.67 -23.95 -25.85
CA GLU A 205 3.50 -24.37 -25.08
C GLU A 205 3.69 -24.13 -23.58
N PHE A 206 2.65 -23.63 -22.93
CA PHE A 206 2.63 -23.51 -21.48
C PHE A 206 2.61 -24.89 -20.82
N GLY A 207 3.20 -24.99 -19.63
CA GLY A 207 3.07 -26.17 -18.80
C GLY A 207 1.66 -26.29 -18.20
N VAL A 208 1.47 -27.32 -17.37
CA VAL A 208 0.21 -27.50 -16.66
C VAL A 208 0.07 -26.48 -15.52
N LYS A 209 -1.11 -25.87 -15.42
CA LYS A 209 -1.44 -24.80 -14.48
C LYS A 209 -1.69 -25.38 -13.07
N THR A 210 -0.99 -24.85 -12.07
CA THR A 210 -1.31 -25.03 -10.66
C THR A 210 -1.88 -23.73 -10.09
N GLU A 211 -3.05 -23.81 -9.47
CA GLU A 211 -3.72 -22.70 -8.79
C GLU A 211 -3.36 -22.75 -7.29
N LEU A 212 -2.78 -21.67 -6.77
CA LEU A 212 -2.45 -21.48 -5.36
C LEU A 212 -3.50 -20.58 -4.71
N LYS A 213 -4.15 -21.12 -3.68
CA LYS A 213 -5.11 -20.39 -2.83
C LYS A 213 -4.55 -20.13 -1.44
N ASN A 214 -5.24 -19.29 -0.67
CA ASN A 214 -4.91 -18.91 0.72
C ASN A 214 -3.61 -18.10 0.85
N LEU A 215 -3.42 -17.14 -0.06
CA LEU A 215 -2.26 -16.24 -0.09
C LEU A 215 -2.62 -14.88 0.53
N ASN A 216 -2.74 -14.83 1.87
CA ASN A 216 -3.32 -13.68 2.59
C ASN A 216 -2.38 -12.46 2.74
N SER A 217 -1.22 -12.45 2.09
CA SER A 217 -0.30 -11.31 2.05
C SER A 217 0.57 -11.36 0.80
N PHE A 218 1.12 -10.22 0.34
CA PHE A 218 2.04 -10.20 -0.80
C PHE A 218 3.28 -11.05 -0.56
N ASN A 219 3.76 -11.12 0.68
CA ASN A 219 4.88 -11.98 1.04
C ASN A 219 4.50 -13.47 0.96
N ASN A 220 3.26 -13.83 1.31
CA ASN A 220 2.75 -15.19 1.17
C ASN A 220 2.57 -15.56 -0.30
N VAL A 221 2.11 -14.62 -1.15
CA VAL A 221 2.10 -14.80 -2.61
C VAL A 221 3.51 -15.12 -3.12
N ARG A 222 4.50 -14.28 -2.80
CA ARG A 222 5.90 -14.51 -3.21
C ARG A 222 6.41 -15.87 -2.75
N LYS A 223 6.30 -16.18 -1.45
CA LYS A 223 6.78 -17.46 -0.88
C LYS A 223 6.06 -18.67 -1.46
N GLY A 224 4.75 -18.56 -1.69
CA GLY A 224 3.94 -19.61 -2.30
C GLY A 224 4.41 -19.92 -3.72
N ILE A 225 4.65 -18.89 -4.53
CA ILE A 225 5.19 -19.01 -5.89
C ILE A 225 6.61 -19.61 -5.87
N GLU A 226 7.51 -19.13 -4.99
CA GLU A 226 8.89 -19.67 -4.88
C GLU A 226 8.91 -21.15 -4.49
N TYR A 227 8.01 -21.56 -3.59
CA TYR A 227 7.89 -22.96 -3.20
C TYR A 227 7.35 -23.82 -4.35
N GLU A 228 6.29 -23.35 -5.00
CA GLU A 228 5.62 -24.09 -6.06
C GLU A 228 6.51 -24.22 -7.32
N GLU A 229 7.27 -23.19 -7.67
CA GLU A 229 8.29 -23.24 -8.73
C GLU A 229 9.29 -24.38 -8.46
N LYS A 230 9.84 -24.46 -7.25
CA LYS A 230 10.79 -25.50 -6.85
C LYS A 230 10.15 -26.89 -6.89
N ARG A 231 8.93 -27.03 -6.35
CA ARG A 231 8.18 -28.29 -6.34
C ARG A 231 7.93 -28.79 -7.76
N GLN A 232 7.42 -27.93 -8.63
CA GLN A 232 7.17 -28.31 -10.02
C GLN A 232 8.47 -28.72 -10.72
N ALA A 233 9.57 -27.99 -10.48
CA ALA A 233 10.86 -28.31 -11.08
C ALA A 233 11.41 -29.66 -10.61
N GLU A 234 11.23 -30.03 -9.33
CA GLU A 234 11.61 -31.34 -8.80
C GLU A 234 10.80 -32.49 -9.41
N VAL A 235 9.48 -32.31 -9.53
CA VAL A 235 8.59 -33.29 -10.18
C VAL A 235 8.99 -33.50 -11.65
N LEU A 236 9.16 -32.42 -12.42
CA LEU A 236 9.54 -32.55 -13.84
C LEU A 236 10.96 -33.12 -14.02
N LYS A 237 11.93 -32.75 -13.17
CA LYS A 237 13.31 -33.29 -13.23
C LYS A 237 13.38 -34.78 -12.87
N SER A 238 12.49 -35.25 -12.01
CA SER A 238 12.39 -36.67 -11.64
C SER A 238 11.60 -37.50 -12.66
N GLY A 239 11.10 -36.90 -13.75
CA GLY A 239 10.28 -37.56 -14.77
C GLY A 239 8.81 -37.73 -14.37
N GLY A 240 8.37 -37.06 -13.31
CA GLY A 240 6.96 -37.01 -12.92
C GLY A 240 6.15 -36.07 -13.82
N ILE A 241 4.83 -36.12 -13.65
CA ILE A 241 3.86 -35.32 -14.41
C ILE A 241 3.20 -34.33 -13.45
N ILE A 242 3.04 -33.09 -13.89
CA ILE A 242 2.22 -32.10 -13.17
C ILE A 242 0.79 -32.24 -13.66
N GLU A 243 -0.14 -32.45 -12.73
CA GLU A 243 -1.57 -32.44 -13.04
C GLU A 243 -2.15 -31.04 -12.81
N GLN A 244 -3.37 -30.81 -13.31
CA GLN A 244 -4.04 -29.54 -13.04
C GLN A 244 -4.53 -29.53 -11.60
N GLU A 245 -3.80 -28.84 -10.73
CA GLU A 245 -3.98 -28.90 -9.28
C GLU A 245 -4.50 -27.58 -8.72
N THR A 246 -5.42 -27.65 -7.75
CA THR A 246 -5.62 -26.54 -6.79
C THR A 246 -4.91 -26.91 -5.50
N ARG A 247 -3.99 -26.06 -5.06
CA ARG A 247 -3.19 -26.23 -3.85
C ARG A 247 -3.43 -25.07 -2.88
N ARG A 248 -3.27 -25.33 -1.59
CA ARG A 248 -3.36 -24.35 -0.51
C ARG A 248 -1.97 -24.00 -0.01
N PHE A 249 -1.67 -22.72 0.15
CA PHE A 249 -0.47 -22.30 0.88
C PHE A 249 -0.68 -22.40 2.39
N GLU A 250 0.28 -23.00 3.08
CA GLU A 250 0.31 -23.12 4.54
C GLU A 250 1.37 -22.19 5.13
N GLU A 251 0.92 -21.08 5.71
CA GLU A 251 1.80 -20.04 6.25
C GLU A 251 2.76 -20.55 7.33
N ALA A 252 2.29 -21.47 8.19
CA ALA A 252 3.10 -22.05 9.26
C ALA A 252 4.31 -22.85 8.76
N THR A 253 4.23 -23.44 7.57
CA THR A 253 5.29 -24.30 7.02
C THR A 253 5.98 -23.69 5.80
N GLY A 254 5.37 -22.69 5.15
CA GLY A 254 5.81 -22.12 3.88
C GLY A 254 5.66 -23.08 2.69
N LYS A 255 4.82 -24.12 2.80
CA LYS A 255 4.62 -25.14 1.77
C LYS A 255 3.24 -25.04 1.11
N THR A 256 3.07 -25.72 -0.02
CA THR A 256 1.77 -25.90 -0.68
C THR A 256 1.26 -27.33 -0.47
N SER A 257 0.03 -27.47 0.04
CA SER A 257 -0.66 -28.77 0.17
C SER A 257 -1.74 -28.93 -0.91
N LEU A 258 -1.86 -30.13 -1.47
CA LEU A 258 -2.85 -30.43 -2.50
C LEU A 258 -4.25 -30.39 -1.90
N MET A 259 -5.16 -29.61 -2.49
CA MET A 259 -6.58 -29.64 -2.11
C MET A 259 -7.37 -30.56 -3.02
N ARG A 260 -7.23 -30.39 -4.34
CA ARG A 260 -7.94 -31.18 -5.35
C ARG A 260 -7.13 -31.24 -6.65
N ILE A 261 -7.28 -32.34 -7.36
CA ILE A 261 -6.87 -32.49 -8.76
C ILE A 261 -8.10 -32.20 -9.61
N LYS A 262 -7.97 -31.30 -10.59
CA LYS A 262 -9.05 -30.95 -11.52
C LYS A 262 -9.06 -31.99 -12.65
N GLU A 263 -10.14 -32.76 -12.76
CA GLU A 263 -10.35 -33.71 -13.86
C GLU A 263 -10.85 -33.03 -15.15
N GLY A 264 -11.06 -31.71 -15.11
CA GLY A 264 -11.52 -30.87 -16.21
C GLY A 264 -11.69 -29.42 -15.78
N SER A 265 -12.47 -28.65 -16.54
CA SER A 265 -12.89 -27.30 -16.11
C SER A 265 -14.18 -27.40 -15.32
N ASP A 266 -14.29 -26.67 -14.20
CA ASP A 266 -15.55 -26.53 -13.46
C ASP A 266 -16.61 -25.92 -14.41
N ASP A 267 -17.70 -26.64 -14.68
CA ASP A 267 -18.79 -26.15 -15.54
C ASP A 267 -19.76 -25.26 -14.76
N TYR A 268 -19.45 -23.96 -14.76
CA TYR A 268 -20.28 -22.92 -14.14
C TYR A 268 -21.54 -22.57 -14.93
N ARG A 269 -21.76 -23.17 -16.11
CA ARG A 269 -22.95 -22.95 -16.96
C ARG A 269 -23.28 -21.47 -17.13
N TYR A 270 -22.29 -20.64 -17.49
CA TYR A 270 -22.50 -19.21 -17.66
C TYR A 270 -23.63 -18.94 -18.66
N PHE A 271 -24.53 -18.03 -18.30
CA PHE A 271 -25.52 -17.45 -19.20
C PHE A 271 -25.87 -16.02 -18.78
N PRO A 272 -26.30 -15.16 -19.71
CA PRO A 272 -26.67 -13.77 -19.42
C PRO A 272 -27.73 -13.68 -18.31
N GLU A 273 -27.56 -12.75 -17.37
CA GLU A 273 -28.50 -12.47 -16.29
C GLU A 273 -29.77 -11.81 -16.85
N PRO A 274 -30.92 -12.51 -16.95
CA PRO A 274 -32.13 -11.94 -17.53
C PRO A 274 -32.80 -10.87 -16.66
N ASP A 275 -32.51 -10.84 -15.36
CA ASP A 275 -33.14 -9.92 -14.41
C ASP A 275 -32.47 -8.54 -14.42
N LEU A 276 -31.34 -8.39 -15.11
CA LEU A 276 -30.63 -7.13 -15.32
C LEU A 276 -30.63 -6.78 -16.81
N VAL A 277 -30.89 -5.50 -17.10
CA VAL A 277 -30.75 -4.98 -18.47
C VAL A 277 -29.28 -4.80 -18.84
N ASP A 278 -28.98 -4.90 -20.14
CA ASP A 278 -27.67 -4.55 -20.67
C ASP A 278 -27.31 -3.10 -20.34
N LEU A 279 -26.04 -2.85 -20.02
CA LEU A 279 -25.52 -1.52 -19.77
C LEU A 279 -24.92 -0.95 -21.05
N PHE A 280 -25.38 0.25 -21.41
CA PHE A 280 -24.74 1.10 -22.39
C PHE A 280 -23.95 2.20 -21.67
N ILE A 281 -22.64 2.21 -21.86
CA ILE A 281 -21.71 3.17 -21.26
C ILE A 281 -21.29 4.14 -22.37
N ASP A 282 -22.00 5.26 -22.47
CA ASP A 282 -21.72 6.30 -23.44
C ASP A 282 -20.42 7.06 -23.13
N ASP A 283 -19.88 7.76 -24.13
CA ASP A 283 -18.62 8.49 -24.01
C ASP A 283 -18.69 9.64 -22.99
N ALA A 284 -19.84 10.29 -22.82
CA ALA A 284 -19.98 11.34 -21.81
C ALA A 284 -19.90 10.77 -20.39
N TRP A 285 -20.42 9.56 -20.16
CA TRP A 285 -20.23 8.84 -18.91
C TRP A 285 -18.76 8.44 -18.73
N LYS A 286 -18.10 7.88 -19.75
CA LYS A 286 -16.67 7.54 -19.69
C LYS A 286 -15.83 8.77 -19.31
N GLU A 287 -16.02 9.89 -19.98
CA GLU A 287 -15.25 11.12 -19.73
C GLU A 287 -15.54 11.73 -18.35
N ARG A 288 -16.80 11.65 -17.86
CA ARG A 288 -17.11 12.04 -16.47
C ARG A 288 -16.30 11.23 -15.46
N ILE A 289 -16.26 9.91 -15.61
CA ILE A 289 -15.49 9.04 -14.69
C ILE A 289 -13.99 9.26 -14.85
N ARG A 290 -13.50 9.45 -16.08
CA ARG A 290 -12.09 9.74 -16.35
C ARG A 290 -11.63 11.02 -15.65
N ALA A 291 -12.45 12.07 -15.64
CA ALA A 291 -12.17 13.33 -14.96
C ALA A 291 -12.11 13.21 -13.42
N GLU A 292 -12.70 12.17 -12.84
CA GLU A 292 -12.66 11.90 -11.40
C GLU A 292 -11.41 11.12 -10.96
N ILE A 293 -10.61 10.61 -11.90
CA ILE A 293 -9.37 9.86 -11.60
C ILE A 293 -8.28 10.87 -11.19
N PRO A 294 -7.77 10.82 -9.96
CA PRO A 294 -6.70 11.72 -9.54
C PRO A 294 -5.39 11.37 -10.25
N GLU A 295 -4.39 12.24 -10.12
CA GLU A 295 -3.04 11.93 -10.58
C GLU A 295 -2.54 10.66 -9.88
N LEU A 296 -2.34 9.60 -10.68
CA LEU A 296 -1.91 8.27 -10.25
C LEU A 296 -0.43 8.25 -9.82
N PRO A 297 0.02 7.22 -9.07
CA PRO A 297 1.35 7.17 -8.45
C PRO A 297 2.49 7.45 -9.44
N ASP A 298 2.49 6.81 -10.60
CA ASP A 298 3.59 6.93 -11.58
C ASP A 298 3.75 8.36 -12.11
N LYS A 299 2.64 9.06 -12.35
CA LYS A 299 2.67 10.46 -12.79
C LYS A 299 3.21 11.37 -11.69
N ARG A 300 2.77 11.16 -10.44
CA ARG A 300 3.30 11.88 -9.28
C ARG A 300 4.79 11.61 -9.09
N GLN A 301 5.25 10.36 -9.22
CA GLN A 301 6.67 10.01 -9.11
C GLN A 301 7.51 10.77 -10.14
N ILE A 302 7.07 10.77 -11.41
CA ILE A 302 7.75 11.50 -12.49
C ILE A 302 7.83 12.99 -12.16
N ARG A 303 6.74 13.59 -11.68
CA ARG A 303 6.70 15.00 -11.25
C ARG A 303 7.64 15.26 -10.07
N TYR A 304 7.65 14.42 -9.05
CA TYR A 304 8.51 14.58 -7.88
C TYR A 304 10.00 14.52 -8.25
N ILE A 305 10.36 13.68 -9.23
CA ILE A 305 11.74 13.60 -9.72
C ILE A 305 12.09 14.81 -10.58
N ASN A 306 11.29 15.12 -11.59
CA ASN A 306 11.63 16.12 -12.60
C ASN A 306 11.43 17.56 -12.11
N ASP A 307 10.34 17.82 -11.39
CA ASP A 307 9.93 19.18 -11.04
C ASP A 307 10.45 19.57 -9.65
N LEU A 308 10.58 18.61 -8.73
CA LEU A 308 11.07 18.85 -7.35
C LEU A 308 12.52 18.40 -7.13
N GLY A 309 13.15 17.72 -8.10
CA GLY A 309 14.52 17.24 -8.00
C GLY A 309 14.75 16.16 -6.93
N LEU A 310 13.69 15.44 -6.54
CA LEU A 310 13.82 14.36 -5.56
C LEU A 310 14.46 13.11 -6.16
N PRO A 311 15.27 12.36 -5.38
CA PRO A 311 15.74 11.05 -5.80
C PRO A 311 14.59 10.10 -6.15
N ALA A 312 14.82 9.18 -7.09
CA ALA A 312 13.80 8.20 -7.50
C ALA A 312 13.26 7.36 -6.33
N TYR A 313 14.14 6.99 -5.39
CA TYR A 313 13.74 6.27 -4.17
C TYR A 313 12.76 7.10 -3.32
N ASP A 314 13.06 8.37 -3.09
CA ASP A 314 12.20 9.29 -2.34
C ASP A 314 10.82 9.39 -2.99
N ALA A 315 10.78 9.63 -4.31
CA ALA A 315 9.55 9.75 -5.06
C ALA A 315 8.72 8.47 -4.99
N MET A 316 9.36 7.30 -5.11
CA MET A 316 8.70 6.01 -4.96
C MET A 316 8.05 5.85 -3.58
N VAL A 317 8.79 6.10 -2.49
CA VAL A 317 8.28 5.92 -1.13
C VAL A 317 7.14 6.90 -0.83
N LEU A 318 7.28 8.17 -1.19
CA LEU A 318 6.26 9.20 -0.93
C LEU A 318 4.95 8.96 -1.69
N THR A 319 4.99 8.20 -2.78
CA THR A 319 3.81 7.91 -3.60
C THR A 319 3.22 6.52 -3.36
N LEU A 320 3.75 5.74 -2.41
CA LEU A 320 3.21 4.41 -2.08
C LEU A 320 1.72 4.46 -1.73
N THR A 321 1.32 5.44 -0.92
CA THR A 321 -0.09 5.70 -0.58
C THR A 321 -0.52 7.10 -0.98
N LYS A 322 -1.80 7.25 -1.33
CA LYS A 322 -2.37 8.54 -1.70
C LYS A 322 -2.32 9.54 -0.55
N GLU A 323 -2.56 9.10 0.67
CA GLU A 323 -2.59 9.95 1.86
C GLU A 323 -1.19 10.51 2.15
N MET A 324 -0.14 9.68 2.07
CA MET A 324 1.24 10.14 2.23
C MET A 324 1.60 11.16 1.15
N SER A 325 1.22 10.88 -0.10
CA SER A 325 1.50 11.73 -1.24
C SER A 325 0.77 13.07 -1.16
N ASP A 326 -0.53 13.06 -0.82
CA ASP A 326 -1.32 14.27 -0.61
C ASP A 326 -0.79 15.09 0.58
N PHE A 327 -0.39 14.44 1.67
CA PHE A 327 0.18 15.12 2.83
C PHE A 327 1.52 15.78 2.48
N PHE A 328 2.37 15.11 1.71
CA PHE A 328 3.59 15.68 1.18
C PHE A 328 3.31 16.94 0.35
N GLU A 329 2.43 16.85 -0.66
CA GLU A 329 2.11 18.00 -1.51
C GLU A 329 1.49 19.16 -0.73
N ALA A 330 0.62 18.88 0.23
CA ALA A 330 0.06 19.90 1.12
C ALA A 330 1.14 20.55 2.00
N THR A 331 2.15 19.79 2.43
CA THR A 331 3.28 20.30 3.22
C THR A 331 4.15 21.24 2.37
N LEU A 332 4.33 20.91 1.07
CA LEU A 332 5.01 21.82 0.13
C LEU A 332 4.18 23.07 -0.15
N ALA A 333 2.86 22.94 -0.29
CA ALA A 333 1.96 24.09 -0.47
C ALA A 333 1.98 25.03 0.75
N ALA A 334 2.20 24.51 1.94
CA ALA A 334 2.45 25.29 3.16
C ALA A 334 3.86 25.93 3.20
N GLY A 335 4.71 25.67 2.21
CA GLY A 335 5.99 26.34 1.96
C GLY A 335 7.21 25.66 2.58
N ALA A 336 7.17 24.35 2.85
CA ALA A 336 8.35 23.59 3.26
C ALA A 336 9.29 23.30 2.09
N ASP A 337 10.60 23.17 2.34
CA ASP A 337 11.53 22.61 1.35
C ASP A 337 11.17 21.16 1.00
N ALA A 338 11.21 20.85 -0.30
CA ALA A 338 10.83 19.54 -0.81
C ALA A 338 11.72 18.42 -0.28
N LYS A 339 13.03 18.65 -0.17
CA LYS A 339 13.96 17.62 0.29
C LYS A 339 13.82 17.39 1.80
N GLN A 340 13.64 18.44 2.59
CA GLN A 340 13.37 18.31 4.02
C GLN A 340 12.04 17.61 4.29
N ALA A 341 10.96 18.01 3.60
CA ALA A 341 9.65 17.36 3.75
C ALA A 341 9.72 15.86 3.41
N SER A 342 10.39 15.52 2.31
CA SER A 342 10.66 14.12 1.92
C SER A 342 11.37 13.34 3.04
N ASN A 343 12.48 13.88 3.56
CA ASN A 343 13.27 13.22 4.60
C ASN A 343 12.48 13.02 5.90
N TRP A 344 11.65 13.99 6.31
CA TRP A 344 10.83 13.89 7.52
C TRP A 344 9.71 12.86 7.38
N LEU A 345 9.02 12.85 6.24
CA LEU A 345 7.92 11.92 5.99
C LEU A 345 8.40 10.47 5.94
N MET A 346 9.47 10.20 5.18
CA MET A 346 10.04 8.86 5.07
C MET A 346 10.77 8.40 6.32
N GLY A 347 11.35 9.33 7.09
CA GLY A 347 12.08 9.05 8.31
C GLY A 347 11.19 9.06 9.54
N GLU A 348 11.11 10.21 10.21
CA GLU A 348 10.55 10.28 11.57
C GLU A 348 9.03 10.13 11.61
N VAL A 349 8.32 10.59 10.59
CA VAL A 349 6.86 10.41 10.51
C VAL A 349 6.54 8.93 10.33
N SER A 350 7.10 8.29 9.30
CA SER A 350 6.91 6.85 9.08
C SER A 350 7.34 6.00 10.28
N ALA A 351 8.45 6.34 10.94
CA ALA A 351 8.89 5.65 12.16
C ALA A 351 7.91 5.83 13.33
N TYR A 352 7.34 7.03 13.50
CA TYR A 352 6.35 7.31 14.53
C TYR A 352 5.04 6.56 14.30
N LEU A 353 4.51 6.60 13.07
CA LEU A 353 3.26 5.91 12.71
C LEU A 353 3.37 4.39 12.97
N ASN A 354 4.50 3.79 12.56
CA ASN A 354 4.76 2.37 12.80
C ASN A 354 4.92 2.03 14.29
N ALA A 355 5.60 2.89 15.06
CA ALA A 355 5.83 2.67 16.49
C ALA A 355 4.53 2.77 17.31
N GLU A 356 3.66 3.71 16.95
CA GLU A 356 2.39 3.95 17.64
C GLU A 356 1.22 3.14 17.04
N GLN A 357 1.45 2.43 15.93
CA GLN A 357 0.41 1.70 15.17
C GLN A 357 -0.78 2.62 14.79
N LYS A 358 -0.46 3.81 14.30
CA LYS A 358 -1.44 4.84 13.91
C LYS A 358 -1.35 5.16 12.43
N GLU A 359 -2.48 5.53 11.85
CA GLU A 359 -2.52 6.16 10.54
C GLU A 359 -2.26 7.66 10.64
N LEU A 360 -1.89 8.28 9.52
CA LEU A 360 -1.47 9.69 9.49
C LEU A 360 -2.58 10.65 9.97
N HIS A 361 -3.85 10.31 9.67
CA HIS A 361 -5.04 11.04 10.09
C HIS A 361 -5.42 10.85 11.57
N ASP A 362 -4.83 9.87 12.26
CA ASP A 362 -5.04 9.62 13.70
C ASP A 362 -4.05 10.41 14.58
N THR A 363 -3.24 11.27 13.97
CA THR A 363 -2.23 12.09 14.64
C THR A 363 -2.63 13.57 14.71
N GLY A 364 -1.98 14.33 15.58
CA GLY A 364 -2.07 15.79 15.57
C GLY A 364 -1.22 16.46 14.49
N LEU A 365 -0.51 15.68 13.67
CA LEU A 365 0.33 16.19 12.62
C LEU A 365 -0.54 16.72 11.46
N THR A 366 -0.23 17.92 11.00
CA THR A 366 -0.89 18.56 9.85
C THR A 366 0.18 19.01 8.87
N PRO A 367 -0.14 19.15 7.58
CA PRO A 367 0.82 19.67 6.60
C PRO A 367 1.39 21.04 7.03
N GLU A 368 0.55 21.89 7.63
CA GLU A 368 0.91 23.22 8.09
C GLU A 368 1.90 23.19 9.26
N ASN A 369 1.66 22.36 10.29
CA ASN A 369 2.55 22.31 11.44
C ASN A 369 3.87 21.60 11.13
N LEU A 370 3.87 20.62 10.23
CA LEU A 370 5.09 20.00 9.73
C LEU A 370 5.92 21.02 8.92
N ALA A 371 5.28 21.76 8.02
CA ALA A 371 5.94 22.81 7.25
C ALA A 371 6.51 23.92 8.14
N GLY A 372 5.76 24.35 9.15
CA GLY A 372 6.22 25.31 10.15
C GLY A 372 7.47 24.82 10.87
N MET A 373 7.50 23.56 11.31
CA MET A 373 8.67 22.97 11.96
C MET A 373 9.88 22.93 11.01
N ILE A 374 9.68 22.53 9.75
CA ILE A 374 10.74 22.47 8.74
C ILE A 374 11.35 23.87 8.51
N LYS A 375 10.53 24.91 8.40
CA LYS A 375 11.00 26.30 8.26
C LYS A 375 11.84 26.75 9.45
N LEU A 376 11.51 26.34 10.68
CA LEU A 376 12.32 26.66 11.86
C LEU A 376 13.70 25.98 11.83
N ILE A 377 13.80 24.80 11.21
CA ILE A 377 15.09 24.12 10.99
C ILE A 377 15.90 24.88 9.93
N GLU A 378 15.27 25.23 8.79
CA GLU A 378 15.92 25.99 7.71
C GLU A 378 16.43 27.36 8.18
N ALA A 379 15.65 28.05 9.01
CA ALA A 379 16.03 29.32 9.63
C ALA A 379 17.12 29.16 10.72
N GLY A 380 17.53 27.93 11.06
CA GLY A 380 18.48 27.65 12.14
C GLY A 380 17.96 27.98 13.54
N THR A 381 16.66 28.22 13.68
CA THR A 381 16.01 28.51 14.97
C THR A 381 16.01 27.28 15.88
N ILE A 382 15.95 26.09 15.29
CA ILE A 382 16.09 24.81 16.00
C ILE A 382 17.07 23.88 15.26
N SER A 383 17.80 23.07 16.02
CA SER A 383 18.61 21.99 15.46
C SER A 383 17.74 20.79 15.07
N SER A 384 18.26 19.91 14.22
CA SER A 384 17.62 18.63 13.89
C SER A 384 17.31 17.79 15.13
N LYS A 385 18.16 17.83 16.16
CA LYS A 385 17.95 17.14 17.44
C LYS A 385 16.76 17.71 18.21
N ILE A 386 16.61 19.03 18.21
CA ILE A 386 15.49 19.71 18.86
C ILE A 386 14.20 19.46 18.07
N ALA A 387 14.26 19.51 16.74
CA ALA A 387 13.13 19.24 15.87
C ALA A 387 12.48 17.88 16.16
N LYS A 388 13.26 16.83 16.45
CA LYS A 388 12.69 15.53 16.84
C LYS A 388 11.81 15.58 18.09
N LYS A 389 12.12 16.47 19.04
CA LYS A 389 11.28 16.68 20.24
C LYS A 389 10.02 17.46 19.93
N VAL A 390 10.15 18.50 19.09
CA VAL A 390 9.02 19.31 18.63
C VAL A 390 8.05 18.46 17.81
N PHE A 391 8.57 17.66 16.87
CA PHE A 391 7.81 16.71 16.07
C PHE A 391 6.95 15.78 16.94
N ARG A 392 7.53 15.15 17.97
CA ARG A 392 6.76 14.25 18.86
C ARG A 392 5.60 14.97 19.54
N GLU A 393 5.79 16.22 19.94
CA GLU A 393 4.72 17.03 20.53
C GLU A 393 3.62 17.31 19.50
N LEU A 394 4.00 17.75 18.29
CA LEU A 394 3.06 18.06 17.23
C LEU A 394 2.28 16.82 16.78
N ALA A 395 2.94 15.67 16.65
CA ALA A 395 2.28 14.42 16.27
C ALA A 395 1.30 13.92 17.34
N GLN A 396 1.57 14.16 18.63
CA GLN A 396 0.70 13.74 19.73
C GLN A 396 -0.45 14.72 20.00
N ASN A 397 -0.14 16.01 20.06
CA ASN A 397 -1.05 17.04 20.58
C ASN A 397 -1.43 18.09 19.54
N GLY A 398 -0.82 18.07 18.36
CA GLY A 398 -0.98 19.11 17.35
C GLY A 398 -0.41 20.46 17.79
N GLY A 399 -0.98 21.54 17.23
CA GLY A 399 -0.56 22.91 17.51
C GLY A 399 0.46 23.46 16.51
N ASP A 400 1.05 24.60 16.86
CA ASP A 400 2.03 25.32 16.04
C ASP A 400 3.46 25.04 16.49
N ALA A 401 4.36 24.83 15.51
CA ALA A 401 5.74 24.46 15.79
C ALA A 401 6.52 25.56 16.52
N GLU A 402 6.29 26.83 16.18
CA GLU A 402 7.00 27.96 16.78
C GLU A 402 6.55 28.15 18.24
N GLN A 403 5.25 28.01 18.49
CA GLN A 403 4.70 28.06 19.84
C GLN A 403 5.25 26.93 20.71
N VAL A 404 5.28 25.69 20.22
CA VAL A 404 5.87 24.54 20.94
C VAL A 404 7.35 24.79 21.27
N VAL A 405 8.11 25.39 20.34
CA VAL A 405 9.51 25.74 20.57
C VAL A 405 9.67 26.81 21.65
N LYS A 406 8.81 27.85 21.65
CA LYS A 406 8.83 28.91 22.66
C LYS A 406 8.44 28.38 24.05
N ASP A 407 7.33 27.65 24.14
CA ASP A 407 6.79 27.17 25.42
C ASP A 407 7.72 26.19 26.13
N LYS A 408 8.44 25.37 25.36
CA LYS A 408 9.42 24.43 25.91
C LYS A 408 10.82 25.02 26.04
N GLY A 409 11.02 26.30 25.69
CA GLY A 409 12.31 26.96 25.69
C GLY A 409 13.34 26.22 24.85
N LEU A 410 13.01 25.87 23.62
CA LEU A 410 13.82 25.04 22.73
C LEU A 410 14.55 25.84 21.64
N VAL A 411 14.50 27.17 21.70
CA VAL A 411 15.19 28.03 20.73
C VAL A 411 16.69 27.83 20.80
N GLN A 412 17.33 27.70 19.65
CA GLN A 412 18.77 27.53 19.54
C GLN A 412 19.50 28.84 19.87
N ILE A 413 20.45 28.78 20.80
CA ILE A 413 21.32 29.92 21.14
C ILE A 413 22.42 29.99 20.08
N SER A 414 22.29 30.99 19.19
CA SER A 414 23.29 31.32 18.17
C SER A 414 23.90 32.72 18.36
N ASP A 415 23.56 33.42 19.45
CA ASP A 415 24.21 34.69 19.79
C ASP A 415 25.66 34.41 20.22
N GLU A 416 26.61 34.98 19.47
CA GLU A 416 28.04 34.81 19.71
C GLU A 416 28.47 35.35 21.08
N GLY A 417 27.87 36.45 21.55
CA GLY A 417 28.17 37.04 22.85
C GLY A 417 27.75 36.11 23.98
N ALA A 418 26.51 35.62 23.93
CA ALA A 418 26.00 34.67 24.92
C ALA A 418 26.81 33.37 24.94
N LEU A 419 27.16 32.84 23.76
CA LEU A 419 28.00 31.64 23.65
C LEU A 419 29.42 31.86 24.19
N ARG A 420 30.05 33.02 23.90
CA ARG A 420 31.39 33.34 24.45
C ARG A 420 31.40 33.40 25.97
N THR A 421 30.37 33.97 26.60
CA THR A 421 30.26 34.00 28.06
C THR A 421 30.20 32.59 28.65
N ILE A 422 29.32 31.74 28.13
CA ILE A 422 29.15 30.35 28.61
C ILE A 422 30.42 29.53 28.36
N ILE A 423 31.04 29.70 27.20
CA ILE A 423 32.29 29.01 26.84
C ILE A 423 33.43 29.47 27.76
N GLY A 424 33.54 30.77 28.06
CA GLY A 424 34.52 31.32 28.98
C GLY A 424 34.44 30.67 30.36
N GLU A 425 33.24 30.61 30.95
CA GLU A 425 33.03 29.95 32.25
C GLU A 425 33.37 28.46 32.21
N ILE A 426 33.05 27.76 31.12
CA ILE A 426 33.38 26.34 30.99
C ILE A 426 34.89 26.15 30.88
N LEU A 427 35.59 27.00 30.13
CA LEU A 427 37.04 26.95 30.01
C LEU A 427 37.73 27.25 31.35
N ASP A 428 37.22 28.22 32.11
CA ASP A 428 37.74 28.55 33.46
C ASP A 428 37.58 27.37 34.43
N ASN A 429 36.49 26.63 34.33
CA ASN A 429 36.21 25.47 35.18
C ASN A 429 36.87 24.16 34.71
N ASN A 430 37.53 24.15 33.54
CA ASN A 430 38.08 22.93 32.93
C ASN A 430 39.51 23.13 32.41
N GLU A 431 40.37 23.79 33.20
CA GLU A 431 41.76 24.11 32.84
C GLU A 431 42.56 22.91 32.31
N GLN A 432 42.40 21.74 32.94
CA GLN A 432 43.09 20.51 32.52
C GLN A 432 42.75 20.11 31.07
N SER A 433 41.52 20.36 30.61
CA SER A 433 41.11 20.06 29.23
C SER A 433 41.79 20.98 28.21
N ILE A 434 42.12 22.22 28.60
CA ILE A 434 42.88 23.17 27.76
C ILE A 434 44.32 22.69 27.62
N ILE A 435 44.93 22.25 28.73
CA ILE A 435 46.29 21.69 28.75
C ILE A 435 46.35 20.43 27.89
N ASP A 436 45.38 19.52 28.03
CA ASP A 436 45.30 18.29 27.23
C ASP A 436 45.16 18.59 25.73
N TYR A 437 44.38 19.61 25.36
CA TYR A 437 44.27 20.04 23.97
C TYR A 437 45.60 20.58 23.41
N LYS A 438 46.30 21.46 24.16
CA LYS A 438 47.61 21.98 23.76
C LYS A 438 48.67 20.88 23.62
N ASN A 439 48.52 19.79 24.35
CA ASN A 439 49.36 18.59 24.25
C ASN A 439 48.93 17.62 23.13
N GLY A 440 48.01 18.01 22.25
CA GLY A 440 47.60 17.25 21.07
C GLY A 440 46.56 16.16 21.32
N LYS A 441 45.80 16.21 22.44
CA LYS A 441 44.70 15.27 22.68
C LYS A 441 43.37 15.84 22.18
N ASP A 442 43.04 15.55 20.92
CA ASP A 442 41.81 16.02 20.24
C ASP A 442 40.50 15.71 20.99
N ARG A 443 40.46 14.65 21.81
CA ARG A 443 39.28 14.30 22.62
C ARG A 443 38.86 15.39 23.62
N ALA A 444 39.77 16.28 24.02
CA ALA A 444 39.46 17.36 24.94
C ALA A 444 38.40 18.34 24.37
N VAL A 445 38.43 18.60 23.05
CA VAL A 445 37.45 19.46 22.37
C VAL A 445 36.05 18.85 22.47
N GLY A 446 35.92 17.55 22.18
CA GLY A 446 34.64 16.84 22.26
C GLY A 446 34.03 16.88 23.66
N PHE A 447 34.86 16.75 24.71
CA PHE A 447 34.40 16.89 26.09
C PHE A 447 33.87 18.29 26.39
N LEU A 448 34.61 19.34 26.01
CA LEU A 448 34.23 20.74 26.23
C LEU A 448 32.95 21.10 25.47
N VAL A 449 32.81 20.67 24.21
CA VAL A 449 31.54 20.80 23.47
C VAL A 449 30.40 20.12 24.23
N GLY A 450 30.64 18.93 24.79
CA GLY A 450 29.66 18.23 25.65
C GLY A 450 29.24 19.05 26.88
N GLN A 451 30.18 19.74 27.54
CA GLN A 451 29.87 20.64 28.66
C GLN A 451 29.03 21.84 28.23
N VAL A 452 29.34 22.45 27.08
CA VAL A 452 28.56 23.58 26.54
C VAL A 452 27.13 23.13 26.21
N MET A 453 26.98 21.95 25.60
CA MET A 453 25.67 21.36 25.34
C MET A 453 24.91 21.07 26.63
N LYS A 454 25.59 20.61 27.69
CA LYS A 454 24.95 20.36 28.99
C LYS A 454 24.49 21.65 29.65
N ALA A 455 25.34 22.69 29.69
CA ALA A 455 25.04 23.98 30.28
C ALA A 455 23.86 24.68 29.57
N THR A 456 23.81 24.58 28.24
CA THR A 456 22.72 25.14 27.42
C THR A 456 21.53 24.20 27.24
N LYS A 457 21.47 23.06 27.95
CA LYS A 457 20.42 22.03 27.81
C LYS A 457 20.21 21.57 26.36
N GLY A 458 21.25 21.61 25.55
CA GLY A 458 21.28 21.23 24.14
C GLY A 458 20.81 22.31 23.17
N GLN A 459 20.67 23.56 23.62
CA GLN A 459 20.26 24.70 22.79
C GLN A 459 21.42 25.36 22.05
N ALA A 460 22.68 25.16 22.44
CA ALA A 460 23.77 25.83 21.76
C ALA A 460 23.94 25.36 20.31
N ASN A 461 24.19 26.29 19.40
CA ASN A 461 24.46 26.01 17.98
C ASN A 461 25.79 25.24 17.81
N PRO A 462 25.80 23.97 17.39
CA PRO A 462 27.02 23.16 17.43
C PRO A 462 28.17 23.67 16.53
N PRO A 463 27.93 24.10 15.28
CA PRO A 463 28.95 24.78 14.48
C PRO A 463 29.56 26.01 15.17
N MET A 464 28.73 26.90 15.73
CA MET A 464 29.23 28.09 16.42
C MET A 464 29.99 27.76 17.70
N VAL A 465 29.52 26.79 18.48
CA VAL A 465 30.23 26.34 19.68
C VAL A 465 31.62 25.85 19.32
N ASN A 466 31.76 24.98 18.31
CA ASN A 466 33.08 24.50 17.89
C ASN A 466 33.99 25.65 17.46
N LYS A 467 33.47 26.60 16.66
CA LYS A 467 34.23 27.77 16.20
C LYS A 467 34.70 28.63 17.37
N ILE A 468 33.78 29.06 18.23
CA ILE A 468 34.07 29.97 19.35
C ILE A 468 34.98 29.28 20.38
N LEU A 469 34.72 28.00 20.67
CA LEU A 469 35.52 27.21 21.60
C LEU A 469 36.98 27.13 21.14
N LEU A 470 37.22 26.83 19.86
CA LEU A 470 38.58 26.81 19.30
C LEU A 470 39.24 28.19 19.35
N GLU A 471 38.51 29.26 19.01
CA GLU A 471 39.03 30.62 19.09
C GLU A 471 39.42 31.02 20.52
N GLU A 472 38.56 30.75 21.51
CA GLU A 472 38.82 31.08 22.92
C GLU A 472 39.92 30.21 23.53
N MET A 473 40.00 28.94 23.15
CA MET A 473 41.09 28.06 23.58
C MET A 473 42.44 28.49 23.00
N ASN A 474 42.49 28.99 21.77
CA ASN A 474 43.73 29.47 21.14
C ASN A 474 44.23 30.81 21.72
N LYS A 475 43.35 31.58 22.39
CA LYS A 475 43.74 32.83 23.08
C LYS A 475 44.34 32.57 24.46
N ARG A 476 44.06 31.41 25.06
CA ARG A 476 44.58 30.97 26.36
C ARG A 476 45.81 30.12 26.15
#